data_AF-A0A8J3D7Y4-F1
#
_entry.id   AF-A0A8J3D7Y4-F1
#
_cell.length_a   1.000
_cell.length_b   1.000
_cell.length_c   1.000
_cell.angle_alpha   90.00
_cell.angle_beta   90.00
_cell.angle_gamma   90.00
#
_symmetry.space_group_name_H-M   'P 1'
#
loop_
_entity.id
_entity.type
_entity.pdbx_description
1 polymer ?
#
loop_
_entity_poly.entity_id
_entity_poly.type
_entity_poly.pdbx_seq_one_letter_code
_entity_poly.pdbx_strand_id
1 'polypeptide(L)'
;MKQNFKLPILEQHIIVRRRNRLIVRLLYILLFTSLTAVSQSVAAQEEKSTTVLIAPASQADKSGLSDSSTSKLTRMQQSGTYGLILLVKVGNLAKIQKNGVLTFTIPGFNESAIYKATKVVAYSDSDFTWSGSSANGQQALFICKNGELSGTFRFDGKYFGLYSIEGQVSVLTHLRTDLEINCDVENP
;
A
#
# COMPACT_ATOMS: atom_id res chain seq x y z
N MET A 1 62.15 -56.83 5.72
CA MET A 1 62.41 -55.71 6.66
C MET A 1 61.60 -54.50 6.23
N LYS A 2 60.60 -54.05 7.01
CA LYS A 2 59.86 -52.81 6.74
C LYS A 2 60.58 -51.66 7.45
N GLN A 3 61.23 -50.77 6.69
CA GLN A 3 61.80 -49.54 7.24
C GLN A 3 60.67 -48.53 7.49
N ASN A 4 60.42 -48.24 8.77
CA ASN A 4 59.55 -47.14 9.21
C ASN A 4 60.33 -45.83 9.08
N PHE A 5 60.07 -45.07 8.02
CA PHE A 5 60.56 -43.69 7.91
C PHE A 5 59.76 -42.78 8.85
N LYS A 6 60.33 -42.50 10.02
CA LYS A 6 59.79 -41.52 10.96
C LYS A 6 60.33 -40.14 10.57
N LEU A 7 59.47 -39.28 10.02
CA LEU A 7 59.84 -37.92 9.64
C LEU A 7 60.36 -37.14 10.87
N PRO A 8 61.44 -36.34 10.72
CA PRO A 8 62.01 -35.56 11.81
C PRO A 8 61.02 -34.50 12.32
N ILE A 9 61.03 -34.27 13.64
CA ILE A 9 60.07 -33.46 14.41
C ILE A 9 59.91 -32.04 13.82
N LEU A 10 60.97 -31.47 13.26
CA LEU A 10 60.96 -30.13 12.67
C LEU A 10 60.10 -30.03 11.40
N GLU A 11 60.06 -31.07 10.57
CA GLU A 11 59.22 -31.08 9.36
C GLU A 11 57.74 -31.28 9.68
N GLN A 12 57.43 -32.04 10.74
CA GLN A 12 56.04 -32.18 11.20
C GLN A 12 55.46 -30.84 11.69
N HIS A 13 56.26 -30.02 12.37
CA HIS A 13 55.81 -28.69 12.82
C HIS A 13 55.53 -27.71 11.68
N ILE A 14 56.31 -27.75 10.58
CA ILE A 14 56.12 -26.86 9.43
C ILE A 14 54.84 -27.21 8.67
N ILE A 15 54.55 -28.51 8.49
CA ILE A 15 53.35 -28.99 7.79
C ILE A 15 52.08 -28.62 8.58
N VAL A 16 52.09 -28.79 9.91
CA VAL A 16 50.96 -28.41 10.79
C VAL A 16 50.70 -26.91 10.74
N ARG A 17 51.75 -26.07 10.78
CA ARG A 17 51.60 -24.60 10.69
C ARG A 17 51.03 -24.14 9.35
N ARG A 18 51.36 -24.81 8.24
CA ARG A 18 50.80 -24.49 6.91
C ARG A 18 49.33 -24.91 6.78
N ARG A 19 48.94 -26.09 7.31
CA ARG A 19 47.53 -26.52 7.34
C ARG A 19 46.66 -25.59 8.20
N ASN A 20 47.15 -25.16 9.36
CA ASN A 20 46.39 -24.26 10.24
C ASN A 20 46.15 -22.88 9.61
N ARG A 21 47.13 -22.33 8.86
CA ARG A 21 46.94 -21.06 8.15
C ARG A 21 45.93 -21.15 7.00
N LEU A 22 45.85 -22.29 6.33
CA LEU A 22 44.86 -22.55 5.27
C LEU A 22 43.45 -22.72 5.84
N ILE A 23 43.30 -23.44 6.95
CA ILE A 23 42.01 -23.66 7.61
C ILE A 23 41.43 -22.35 8.15
N VAL A 24 42.26 -21.49 8.77
CA VAL A 24 41.82 -20.18 9.27
C VAL A 24 41.38 -19.26 8.13
N ARG A 25 42.06 -19.29 6.97
CA ARG A 25 41.65 -18.51 5.78
C ARG A 25 40.34 -19.03 5.18
N LEU A 26 40.14 -20.34 5.12
CA LEU A 26 38.89 -20.95 4.66
C LEU A 26 37.71 -20.63 5.57
N LEU A 27 37.91 -20.66 6.90
CA LEU A 27 36.89 -20.25 7.89
C LEU A 27 36.51 -18.77 7.75
N TYR A 28 37.47 -17.88 7.51
CA TYR A 28 37.21 -16.45 7.31
C TYR A 28 36.40 -16.16 6.03
N ILE A 29 36.69 -16.88 4.94
CA ILE A 29 35.95 -16.75 3.67
C ILE A 29 34.51 -17.26 3.86
N LEU A 30 34.32 -18.39 4.52
CA LEU A 30 32.99 -18.95 4.84
C LEU A 30 32.15 -17.99 5.70
N LEU A 31 32.74 -17.39 6.73
CA LEU A 31 32.07 -16.39 7.59
C LEU A 31 31.70 -15.11 6.82
N PHE A 32 32.53 -14.66 5.87
CA PHE A 32 32.22 -13.50 5.04
C PHE A 32 31.10 -13.78 4.02
N THR A 33 31.05 -14.99 3.46
CA THR A 33 29.97 -15.36 2.51
C THR A 33 28.61 -15.58 3.18
N SER A 34 28.58 -15.98 4.46
CA SER A 34 27.31 -16.09 5.19
C SER A 34 26.71 -14.72 5.57
N LEU A 35 27.53 -13.67 5.68
CA LEU A 35 27.04 -12.35 6.08
C LEU A 35 26.37 -11.58 4.93
N THR A 36 26.64 -11.93 3.67
CA THR A 36 26.00 -11.33 2.50
C THR A 36 24.73 -12.05 2.03
N ALA A 37 24.52 -13.30 2.46
CA ALA A 37 23.34 -14.08 2.09
C ALA A 37 22.08 -13.68 2.89
N VAL A 38 22.21 -13.12 4.10
CA VAL A 38 21.06 -12.72 4.93
C VAL A 38 20.50 -11.34 4.55
N SER A 39 21.24 -10.53 3.80
CA SER A 39 20.78 -9.20 3.40
C SER A 39 19.90 -9.18 2.14
N GLN A 40 19.87 -10.26 1.34
CA GLN A 40 19.09 -10.28 0.09
C GLN A 40 17.63 -10.74 0.28
N SER A 41 17.29 -11.40 1.38
CA SER A 41 15.91 -11.89 1.61
C SER A 41 14.97 -10.82 2.17
N VAL A 42 15.46 -9.68 2.66
CA VAL A 42 14.63 -8.60 3.23
C VAL A 42 14.33 -7.49 2.20
N ALA A 43 15.04 -7.45 1.08
CA ALA A 43 14.87 -6.41 0.06
C ALA A 43 13.86 -6.76 -1.05
N ALA A 44 13.36 -8.00 -1.10
CA ALA A 44 12.52 -8.49 -2.19
C ALA A 44 11.11 -8.87 -1.72
N GLN A 45 10.46 -7.98 -0.97
CA GLN A 45 9.01 -7.92 -0.96
C GLN A 45 8.63 -6.69 -1.78
N GLU A 46 8.79 -6.80 -3.11
CA GLU A 46 8.18 -5.90 -4.06
C GLU A 46 6.67 -5.97 -3.83
N GLU A 47 6.17 -5.03 -3.03
CA GLU A 47 4.77 -4.71 -2.94
C GLU A 47 4.29 -4.46 -4.38
N LYS A 48 3.51 -5.40 -4.93
CA LYS A 48 2.99 -5.35 -6.30
C LYS A 48 2.27 -4.02 -6.46
N SER A 49 2.97 -3.04 -7.03
CA SER A 49 2.59 -1.65 -6.95
C SER A 49 1.42 -1.44 -7.90
N THR A 50 0.20 -1.49 -7.35
CA THR A 50 -1.04 -1.26 -8.11
C THR A 50 -0.97 0.11 -8.74
N THR A 51 -1.08 0.18 -10.07
CA THR A 51 -1.06 1.43 -10.85
C THR A 51 -2.40 2.16 -10.85
N VAL A 52 -3.43 1.52 -10.31
CA VAL A 52 -4.81 2.00 -10.25
C VAL A 52 -5.13 2.50 -8.85
N LEU A 53 -5.65 3.73 -8.74
CA LEU A 53 -5.99 4.31 -7.44
C LEU A 53 -7.26 3.69 -6.86
N ILE A 54 -8.31 3.50 -7.66
CA ILE A 54 -9.60 2.97 -7.23
C ILE A 54 -9.99 1.83 -8.17
N ALA A 55 -10.11 0.63 -7.62
CA ALA A 55 -10.57 -0.56 -8.35
C ALA A 55 -11.74 -1.22 -7.61
N PRO A 56 -12.67 -1.91 -8.29
CA PRO A 56 -13.69 -2.71 -7.63
C PRO A 56 -13.04 -3.72 -6.66
N ALA A 57 -13.58 -3.83 -5.44
CA ALA A 57 -13.13 -4.88 -4.51
C ALA A 57 -13.55 -6.26 -5.01
N SER A 58 -12.66 -7.24 -4.92
CA SER A 58 -12.94 -8.64 -5.27
C SER A 58 -13.81 -9.31 -4.21
N GLN A 59 -14.29 -10.52 -4.51
CA GLN A 59 -15.05 -11.29 -3.52
C GLN A 59 -14.17 -11.72 -2.34
N ALA A 60 -12.88 -11.98 -2.57
CA ALA A 60 -11.93 -12.27 -1.51
C ALA A 60 -11.74 -11.07 -0.57
N ASP A 61 -11.65 -9.85 -1.12
CA ASP A 61 -11.55 -8.62 -0.32
C ASP A 61 -12.81 -8.43 0.54
N LYS A 62 -14.00 -8.76 0.01
CA LYS A 62 -15.26 -8.70 0.75
C LYS A 62 -15.33 -9.72 1.88
N SER A 63 -14.94 -10.97 1.63
CA SER A 63 -14.94 -12.03 2.65
C SER A 63 -13.87 -11.85 3.72
N GLY A 64 -12.83 -11.06 3.43
CA GLY A 64 -11.74 -10.77 4.37
C GLY A 64 -12.04 -9.64 5.35
N LEU A 65 -13.20 -8.98 5.24
CA LEU A 65 -13.59 -7.91 6.17
C LEU A 65 -13.93 -8.50 7.55
N SER A 66 -13.51 -7.80 8.59
CA SER A 66 -13.97 -8.07 9.96
C SER A 66 -15.48 -7.85 10.13
N ASP A 67 -16.06 -8.42 11.19
CA ASP A 67 -17.48 -8.24 11.52
C ASP A 67 -17.84 -6.77 11.77
N SER A 68 -16.92 -6.00 12.37
CA SER A 68 -17.09 -4.55 12.57
C SER A 68 -17.15 -3.79 11.25
N SER A 69 -16.26 -4.12 10.32
CA SER A 69 -16.20 -3.53 8.99
C SER A 69 -17.44 -3.85 8.17
N THR A 70 -17.87 -5.11 8.22
CA THR A 70 -19.11 -5.57 7.59
C THR A 70 -20.32 -4.84 8.16
N SER A 71 -20.41 -4.71 9.49
CA SER A 71 -21.50 -3.98 10.15
C SER A 71 -21.54 -2.50 9.77
N LYS A 72 -20.37 -1.85 9.65
CA LYS A 72 -20.27 -0.45 9.19
C LYS A 72 -20.78 -0.31 7.76
N LEU A 73 -20.37 -1.20 6.86
CA LEU A 73 -20.84 -1.22 5.47
C LEU A 73 -22.36 -1.42 5.40
N THR A 74 -22.91 -2.38 6.15
CA THR A 74 -24.36 -2.63 6.20
C THR A 74 -25.13 -1.40 6.68
N ARG A 75 -24.65 -0.71 7.73
CA ARG A 75 -25.28 0.55 8.20
C ARG A 75 -25.27 1.64 7.12
N MET A 76 -24.17 1.78 6.39
CA MET A 76 -24.11 2.73 5.27
C MET A 76 -25.14 2.36 4.20
N GLN A 77 -25.25 1.08 3.84
CA GLN A 77 -26.21 0.58 2.85
C GLN A 77 -27.66 0.79 3.26
N GLN A 78 -27.96 0.67 4.56
CA GLN A 78 -29.30 0.85 5.10
C GLN A 78 -29.69 2.33 5.31
N SER A 79 -28.72 3.26 5.34
CA SER A 79 -28.98 4.66 5.66
C SER A 79 -29.86 5.41 4.64
N GLY A 80 -29.90 4.96 3.38
CA GLY A 80 -30.62 5.64 2.30
C GLY A 80 -30.02 6.98 1.85
N THR A 81 -28.96 7.47 2.51
CA THR A 81 -28.30 8.77 2.25
C THR A 81 -27.51 8.80 0.95
N TYR A 82 -26.99 7.65 0.52
CA TYR A 82 -26.09 7.55 -0.61
C TYR A 82 -26.80 6.98 -1.83
N GLY A 83 -26.59 7.60 -2.99
CA GLY A 83 -27.06 7.07 -4.28
C GLY A 83 -26.18 5.93 -4.81
N LEU A 84 -24.93 5.86 -4.33
CA LEU A 84 -23.98 4.78 -4.63
C LEU A 84 -23.22 4.41 -3.36
N ILE A 85 -23.04 3.12 -3.15
CA ILE A 85 -22.14 2.55 -2.14
C ILE A 85 -21.42 1.39 -2.80
N LEU A 86 -20.13 1.55 -3.07
CA LEU A 86 -19.30 0.54 -3.71
C LEU A 86 -18.08 0.24 -2.84
N LEU A 87 -17.85 -1.04 -2.59
CA LEU A 87 -16.61 -1.48 -1.99
C LEU A 87 -15.49 -1.48 -3.04
N VAL A 88 -14.39 -0.81 -2.73
CA VAL A 88 -13.26 -0.59 -3.64
C VAL A 88 -11.95 -0.92 -2.96
N LYS A 89 -10.99 -1.38 -3.74
CA LYS A 89 -9.59 -1.46 -3.35
C LYS A 89 -8.89 -0.16 -3.73
N VAL A 90 -8.10 0.36 -2.81
CA VAL A 90 -7.42 1.64 -2.97
C VAL A 90 -5.92 1.44 -3.06
N GLY A 91 -5.34 1.96 -4.14
CA GLY A 91 -3.90 1.95 -4.38
C GLY A 91 -3.17 3.06 -3.61
N ASN A 92 -1.84 2.98 -3.60
CA ASN A 92 -0.99 3.98 -2.95
C ASN A 92 -0.94 5.25 -3.81
N LEU A 93 -1.67 6.30 -3.40
CA LEU A 93 -1.72 7.58 -4.11
C LEU A 93 -0.33 8.21 -4.30
N ALA A 94 0.54 8.16 -3.29
CA ALA A 94 1.89 8.75 -3.36
C ALA A 94 2.72 8.13 -4.49
N LYS A 95 2.58 6.81 -4.71
CA LYS A 95 3.26 6.08 -5.80
C LYS A 95 2.57 6.25 -7.17
N ILE A 96 1.25 6.49 -7.19
CA ILE A 96 0.45 6.55 -8.42
C ILE A 96 0.53 7.92 -9.09
N GLN A 97 0.55 9.01 -8.30
CA GLN A 97 0.66 10.35 -8.88
C GLN A 97 1.99 10.53 -9.62
N LYS A 98 1.98 11.36 -10.67
CA LYS A 98 3.20 11.70 -11.43
C LYS A 98 3.33 13.21 -11.52
N ASN A 99 4.43 13.75 -11.01
CA ASN A 99 4.71 15.20 -11.02
C ASN A 99 3.55 16.03 -10.44
N GLY A 100 2.95 15.54 -9.35
CA GLY A 100 1.80 16.17 -8.70
C GLY A 100 0.48 16.04 -9.46
N VAL A 101 0.43 15.29 -10.57
CA VAL A 101 -0.81 14.99 -11.28
C VAL A 101 -1.32 13.62 -10.85
N LEU A 102 -2.56 13.58 -10.38
CA LEU A 102 -3.28 12.37 -10.03
C LEU A 102 -4.33 12.08 -11.10
N THR A 103 -4.25 10.88 -11.67
CA THR A 103 -5.18 10.41 -12.70
C THR A 103 -5.72 9.05 -12.30
N PHE A 104 -7.04 8.90 -12.29
CA PHE A 104 -7.69 7.64 -11.95
C PHE A 104 -9.08 7.54 -12.58
N THR A 105 -9.57 6.32 -12.74
CA THR A 105 -10.96 6.04 -13.14
C THR A 105 -11.81 5.70 -11.93
N ILE A 106 -13.10 6.03 -12.00
CA ILE A 106 -14.07 5.64 -10.98
C ILE A 106 -14.82 4.42 -11.52
N PRO A 107 -14.95 3.31 -10.77
CA PRO A 107 -15.76 2.18 -11.21
C PRO A 107 -17.18 2.60 -11.60
N GLY A 108 -17.63 2.19 -12.78
CA GLY A 108 -18.92 2.60 -13.35
C GLY A 108 -18.87 3.87 -14.21
N PHE A 109 -17.72 4.57 -14.27
CA PHE A 109 -17.49 5.72 -15.14
C PHE A 109 -16.35 5.39 -16.11
N ASN A 110 -16.55 5.73 -17.39
CA ASN A 110 -15.55 5.46 -18.44
C ASN A 110 -14.46 6.55 -18.52
N GLU A 111 -14.77 7.74 -18.01
CA GLU A 111 -13.87 8.88 -18.05
C GLU A 111 -12.88 8.86 -16.88
N SER A 112 -11.69 9.42 -17.12
CA SER A 112 -10.66 9.57 -16.09
C SER A 112 -10.82 10.89 -15.34
N ALA A 113 -10.79 10.81 -14.02
CA ALA A 113 -10.65 11.97 -13.15
C ALA A 113 -9.18 12.40 -13.13
N ILE A 114 -8.92 13.68 -13.43
CA ILE A 114 -7.57 14.25 -13.48
C ILE A 114 -7.52 15.48 -12.58
N TYR A 115 -6.63 15.45 -11.60
CA TYR A 115 -6.39 16.56 -10.68
C TYR A 115 -4.91 16.88 -10.61
N LYS A 116 -4.60 18.17 -10.53
CA LYS A 116 -3.26 18.66 -10.24
C LYS A 116 -3.18 19.06 -8.77
N ALA A 117 -2.15 18.62 -8.08
CA ALA A 117 -1.89 18.96 -6.70
C ALA A 117 -1.75 20.48 -6.55
N THR A 118 -2.47 21.02 -5.58
CA THR A 118 -2.37 22.41 -5.13
C THR A 118 -1.63 22.49 -3.80
N LYS A 119 -1.77 21.47 -2.96
CA LYS A 119 -1.06 21.37 -1.68
C LYS A 119 -0.81 19.91 -1.32
N VAL A 120 0.39 19.62 -0.85
CA VAL A 120 0.73 18.33 -0.24
C VAL A 120 1.44 18.61 1.08
N VAL A 121 0.93 18.03 2.16
CA VAL A 121 1.57 18.03 3.48
C VAL A 121 1.89 16.59 3.81
N ALA A 122 3.18 16.23 3.79
CA ALA A 122 3.60 14.84 3.93
C ALA A 122 4.57 14.67 5.09
N TYR A 123 4.33 13.63 5.90
CA TYR A 123 5.29 13.10 6.87
C TYR A 123 5.96 11.84 6.33
N SER A 124 5.22 11.04 5.54
CA SER A 124 5.72 9.87 4.81
C SER A 124 4.77 9.51 3.64
N ASP A 125 5.14 8.52 2.83
CA ASP A 125 4.27 7.98 1.77
C ASP A 125 3.01 7.27 2.31
N SER A 126 2.98 6.95 3.61
CA SER A 126 1.85 6.35 4.31
C SER A 126 1.12 7.32 5.26
N ASP A 127 1.60 8.56 5.38
CA ASP A 127 1.00 9.60 6.22
C ASP A 127 1.18 10.98 5.57
N PHE A 128 0.11 11.43 4.90
CA PHE A 128 0.09 12.70 4.20
C PHE A 128 -1.34 13.19 3.97
N THR A 129 -1.45 14.49 3.69
CA THR A 129 -2.65 15.12 3.15
C THR A 129 -2.33 15.68 1.77
N TRP A 130 -3.15 15.32 0.79
CA TRP A 130 -3.03 15.74 -0.60
C TRP A 130 -4.30 16.51 -0.99
N SER A 131 -4.14 17.68 -1.59
CA SER A 131 -5.25 18.48 -2.12
C SER A 131 -4.93 18.89 -3.55
N GLY A 132 -5.94 18.91 -4.41
CA GLY A 132 -5.77 19.26 -5.80
C GLY A 132 -7.05 19.72 -6.49
N SER A 133 -6.87 20.25 -7.69
CA SER A 133 -7.94 20.76 -8.54
C SER A 133 -7.83 20.25 -9.97
N SER A 134 -8.96 19.98 -10.61
CA SER A 134 -9.04 19.65 -12.03
C SER A 134 -8.98 20.91 -12.91
N ALA A 135 -8.87 20.71 -14.23
CA ALA A 135 -8.90 21.81 -15.20
C ALA A 135 -10.21 22.63 -15.16
N ASN A 136 -11.33 22.00 -14.81
CA ASN A 136 -12.63 22.65 -14.66
C ASN A 136 -12.92 23.10 -13.21
N GLY A 137 -11.90 23.21 -12.35
CA GLY A 137 -12.01 23.77 -11.00
C GLY A 137 -12.63 22.84 -9.94
N GLN A 138 -12.93 21.58 -10.28
CA GLN A 138 -13.39 20.59 -9.31
C GLN A 138 -12.26 20.24 -8.34
N GLN A 139 -12.61 20.08 -7.06
CA GLN A 139 -11.64 19.88 -5.99
C GLN A 139 -11.57 18.41 -5.58
N ALA A 140 -10.39 18.00 -5.11
CA ALA A 140 -10.14 16.72 -4.46
C ALA A 140 -9.27 16.91 -3.22
N LEU A 141 -9.62 16.20 -2.14
CA LEU A 141 -8.90 16.14 -0.88
C LEU A 141 -8.75 14.68 -0.47
N PHE A 142 -7.51 14.23 -0.31
CA PHE A 142 -7.20 12.90 0.19
C PHE A 142 -6.32 12.99 1.43
N ILE A 143 -6.62 12.13 2.40
CA ILE A 143 -5.90 11.99 3.65
C ILE A 143 -5.47 10.52 3.71
N CYS A 144 -4.16 10.30 3.76
CA CYS A 144 -3.58 9.00 4.01
C CYS A 144 -3.08 8.96 5.46
N LYS A 145 -3.51 7.95 6.22
CA LYS A 145 -3.01 7.68 7.57
C LYS A 145 -2.70 6.20 7.69
N ASN A 146 -1.49 5.87 8.13
CA ASN A 146 -1.02 4.48 8.24
C ASN A 146 -1.22 3.67 6.95
N GLY A 147 -1.08 4.31 5.79
CA GLY A 147 -1.30 3.69 4.47
C GLY A 147 -2.75 3.59 4.03
N GLU A 148 -3.72 3.90 4.90
CA GLU A 148 -5.13 3.89 4.57
C GLU A 148 -5.55 5.24 3.97
N LEU A 149 -6.17 5.22 2.79
CA LEU A 149 -6.57 6.43 2.09
C LEU A 149 -8.07 6.68 2.25
N SER A 150 -8.41 7.87 2.74
CA SER A 150 -9.76 8.41 2.76
C SER A 150 -9.77 9.78 2.08
N GLY A 151 -10.93 10.28 1.69
CA GLY A 151 -11.01 11.57 1.04
C GLY A 151 -12.34 11.89 0.40
N THR A 152 -12.39 13.04 -0.25
CA THR A 152 -13.56 13.50 -0.98
C THR A 152 -13.10 14.16 -2.28
N PHE A 153 -13.91 14.04 -3.32
CA PHE A 153 -13.61 14.66 -4.59
C PHE A 153 -14.87 14.90 -5.41
N ARG A 154 -14.82 15.90 -6.30
CA ARG A 154 -15.89 16.19 -7.25
C ARG A 154 -15.53 15.71 -8.63
N PHE A 155 -16.40 14.90 -9.24
CA PHE A 155 -16.24 14.40 -10.60
C PHE A 155 -17.59 14.39 -11.31
N ASP A 156 -17.62 14.88 -12.56
CA ASP A 156 -18.84 14.97 -13.37
C ASP A 156 -20.05 15.58 -12.61
N GLY A 157 -19.81 16.67 -11.87
CA GLY A 157 -20.83 17.36 -11.08
C GLY A 157 -21.30 16.62 -9.82
N LYS A 158 -20.85 15.38 -9.59
CA LYS A 158 -21.18 14.56 -8.42
C LYS A 158 -20.13 14.71 -7.33
N TYR A 159 -20.57 14.58 -6.08
CA TYR A 159 -19.70 14.57 -4.92
C TYR A 159 -19.44 13.14 -4.46
N PHE A 160 -18.18 12.74 -4.44
CA PHE A 160 -17.74 11.42 -4.01
C PHE A 160 -17.06 11.47 -2.64
N GLY A 161 -17.36 10.48 -1.81
CA GLY A 161 -16.65 10.20 -0.57
C GLY A 161 -15.93 8.86 -0.64
N LEU A 162 -14.69 8.81 -0.17
CA LEU A 162 -13.89 7.61 -0.03
C LEU A 162 -13.58 7.40 1.45
N TYR A 163 -14.06 6.30 2.02
CA TYR A 163 -13.94 6.01 3.44
C TYR A 163 -13.17 4.73 3.64
N SER A 164 -12.01 4.79 4.31
CA SER A 164 -11.32 3.58 4.75
C SER A 164 -12.24 2.74 5.63
N ILE A 165 -12.25 1.44 5.35
CA ILE A 165 -12.92 0.44 6.19
C ILE A 165 -11.88 -0.46 6.83
N GLU A 166 -11.03 -1.10 6.03
CA GLU A 166 -10.04 -2.03 6.58
C GLU A 166 -8.87 -2.21 5.60
N GLY A 167 -7.67 -1.82 6.03
CA GLY A 167 -6.47 -1.91 5.21
C GLY A 167 -6.60 -1.11 3.91
N GLN A 168 -6.44 -1.78 2.77
CA GLN A 168 -6.58 -1.14 1.44
C GLN A 168 -8.03 -1.21 0.91
N VAL A 169 -8.99 -1.65 1.71
CA VAL A 169 -10.40 -1.71 1.31
C VAL A 169 -11.13 -0.49 1.86
N SER A 170 -11.76 0.24 0.95
CA SER A 170 -12.54 1.44 1.25
C SER A 170 -13.93 1.35 0.65
N VAL A 171 -14.82 2.21 1.10
CA VAL A 171 -16.13 2.43 0.49
C VAL A 171 -16.12 3.74 -0.26
N LEU A 172 -16.43 3.64 -1.55
CA LEU A 172 -16.72 4.78 -2.41
C LEU A 172 -18.22 5.05 -2.38
N THR A 173 -18.61 6.28 -2.08
CA THR A 173 -20.00 6.72 -2.12
C THR A 173 -20.18 7.97 -2.98
N HIS A 174 -21.42 8.20 -3.43
CA HIS A 174 -21.87 9.54 -3.77
C HIS A 174 -23.22 9.81 -3.11
N LEU A 175 -23.49 11.07 -2.79
CA LEU A 175 -24.75 11.48 -2.17
C LEU A 175 -25.93 11.27 -3.13
N ARG A 176 -27.10 10.95 -2.57
CA ARG A 176 -28.36 11.14 -3.28
C ARG A 176 -28.64 12.62 -3.43
N THR A 177 -28.99 13.04 -4.64
CA THR A 177 -29.40 14.43 -4.93
C THR A 177 -30.91 14.57 -5.08
N ASP A 178 -31.66 13.47 -4.98
CA ASP A 178 -33.12 13.31 -5.07
C ASP A 178 -33.82 13.31 -3.71
N LEU A 179 -33.10 13.60 -2.62
CA LEU A 179 -33.73 13.85 -1.32
C LEU A 179 -34.38 15.24 -1.34
N GLU A 180 -35.59 15.31 -1.88
CA GLU A 180 -36.52 16.41 -1.58
C GLU A 180 -36.75 16.39 -0.07
N ILE A 181 -36.18 17.37 0.64
CA ILE A 181 -36.52 17.60 2.03
C ILE A 181 -37.93 18.16 2.01
N ASN A 182 -38.93 17.30 2.20
CA ASN A 182 -40.29 17.76 2.43
C ASN A 182 -40.33 18.40 3.83
N CYS A 183 -40.06 19.70 3.88
CA CYS A 183 -40.22 20.54 5.07
C CYS A 183 -41.70 20.87 5.27
N ASP A 184 -42.59 19.88 5.27
CA ASP A 184 -43.95 20.07 5.77
C ASP A 184 -43.86 20.09 7.30
N VAL A 185 -43.59 21.27 7.83
CA VAL A 185 -43.82 21.60 9.23
C VAL A 185 -45.33 21.66 9.42
N GLU A 186 -45.92 20.56 9.89
CA GLU A 186 -47.23 20.62 10.53
C GLU A 186 -47.09 21.51 11.77
N ASN A 187 -47.57 22.74 11.65
CA ASN A 187 -47.76 23.64 12.78
C ASN A 187 -48.94 23.10 13.62
N PRO A 188 -48.77 22.88 14.94
CA PRO A 188 -49.85 22.41 15.81
C PRO A 188 -50.98 23.44 15.99
#